data_AF-A0A1G4V388-F1
#
_entry.id   AF-A0A1G4V388-F1
#
_cell.length_a   1.000
_cell.length_b   1.000
_cell.length_c   1.000
_cell.angle_alpha   90.00
_cell.angle_beta   90.00
_cell.angle_gamma   90.00
#
_symmetry.space_group_name_H-M   'P 1'
#
loop_
_entity.id
_entity.type
_entity.pdbx_description
1 polymer ?
#
loop_
_entity_poly.entity_id
_entity_poly.type
_entity_poly.pdbx_seq_one_letter_code
_entity_poly.pdbx_strand_id
1 'polypeptide(L)' 'MLNAMELFDQRDEDGVVELLEPEPGPDQYDNARRAAAACPALAIDIQD' A
#
# COMPACT_ATOMS: atom_id res chain seq x y z
N MET A 1 -1.66 -10.61 -4.47
CA MET A 1 -0.26 -10.13 -4.51
C MET A 1 -0.28 -8.68 -4.08
N LEU A 2 0.56 -8.30 -3.13
CA LEU A 2 0.79 -6.89 -2.82
C LEU A 2 1.41 -6.22 -4.05
N ASN A 3 0.82 -5.13 -4.50
CA ASN A 3 1.34 -4.20 -5.48
C ASN A 3 1.81 -2.94 -4.74
N ALA A 4 2.68 -2.13 -5.37
CA ALA A 4 3.31 -0.96 -4.73
C ALA A 4 4.27 -1.31 -3.57
N MET A 5 5.24 -2.21 -3.82
CA MET A 5 6.25 -2.64 -2.83
C MET A 5 7.15 -1.50 -2.30
N GLU A 6 7.17 -0.35 -2.97
CA GLU A 6 7.88 0.85 -2.49
C GLU A 6 7.09 1.60 -1.40
N LEU A 7 5.78 1.35 -1.29
CA LEU A 7 4.89 2.00 -0.33
C LEU A 7 4.47 1.07 0.79
N PHE A 8 4.37 -0.23 0.50
CA PHE A 8 3.90 -1.22 1.44
C PHE A 8 4.82 -2.42 1.46
N ASP A 9 5.12 -2.92 2.64
CA ASP A 9 5.70 -4.24 2.84
C ASP A 9 4.67 -5.19 3.42
N GLN A 10 4.78 -6.47 3.13
CA GLN A 10 3.99 -7.50 3.79
C GLN A 10 4.94 -8.44 4.50
N ARG A 11 4.85 -8.49 5.83
CA ARG A 11 5.63 -9.44 6.61
C ARG A 11 5.22 -10.87 6.25
N ASP A 12 6.21 -11.69 5.90
CA ASP A 12 5.99 -13.08 5.49
C ASP A 12 5.39 -13.95 6.61
N GLU A 13 5.61 -13.58 7.87
CA GLU A 13 5.32 -14.38 9.05
C GLU A 13 3.84 -14.39 9.42
N ASP A 14 3.21 -13.22 9.39
CA ASP A 14 1.81 -13.00 9.80
C ASP A 14 0.96 -12.34 8.72
N GLY A 15 1.56 -12.01 7.57
CA GLY A 15 0.88 -11.37 6.45
C GLY A 15 0.43 -9.94 6.73
N VAL A 16 0.90 -9.32 7.83
CA VAL A 16 0.59 -7.94 8.17
C VAL A 16 1.25 -7.01 7.16
N VAL A 17 0.47 -6.04 6.69
CA VAL A 17 0.94 -5.00 5.78
C VAL A 17 1.45 -3.81 6.59
N GLU A 18 2.69 -3.41 6.33
CA GLU A 18 3.31 -2.21 6.89
C GLU A 18 3.33 -1.09 5.84
N LEU A 19 3.05 0.14 6.28
CA LEU A 19 3.20 1.34 5.45
C LEU A 19 4.64 1.84 5.57
N LEU A 20 5.37 1.82 4.45
CA LEU A 20 6.77 2.24 4.36
C LEU A 20 6.91 3.74 4.10
N GLU A 21 6.11 4.27 3.17
CA GLU A 21 6.13 5.68 2.75
C GLU A 21 4.73 6.29 2.89
N PRO A 22 4.45 7.02 3.99
CA PRO A 22 3.15 7.64 4.22
C PRO A 22 2.87 8.86 3.33
N GLU A 23 3.89 9.52 2.80
CA GLU A 23 3.76 10.72 1.95
C GLU A 23 4.45 10.49 0.59
N PRO A 24 3.89 9.61 -0.25
CA PRO A 24 4.51 9.26 -1.52
C PRO A 24 4.61 10.44 -2.48
N GLY A 25 5.60 10.38 -3.36
CA GLY A 25 5.70 11.29 -4.49
C GLY A 25 4.58 11.08 -5.53
N PRO A 26 4.33 12.06 -6.42
CA PRO A 26 3.29 11.97 -7.44
C PRO A 26 3.43 10.77 -8.39
N ASP A 27 4.65 10.27 -8.57
CA ASP A 27 4.97 9.06 -9.34
C ASP A 27 4.39 7.78 -8.74
N GLN A 28 4.07 7.78 -7.44
CA GLN A 28 3.54 6.64 -6.71
C GLN A 28 2.03 6.71 -6.44
N TYR A 29 1.36 7.83 -6.73
CA TYR A 29 -0.07 7.98 -6.44
C TYR A 29 -0.95 6.92 -7.11
N ASP A 30 -0.65 6.55 -8.36
CA ASP A 30 -1.40 5.51 -9.06
C ASP A 30 -1.13 4.13 -8.47
N ASN A 31 0.08 3.88 -7.99
CA ASN A 31 0.44 2.65 -7.30
C ASN A 31 -0.30 2.54 -5.96
N ALA A 32 -0.35 3.63 -5.17
CA ALA A 32 -1.12 3.71 -3.92
C ALA A 32 -2.61 3.42 -4.14
N ARG A 33 -3.24 4.07 -5.15
CA ARG A 33 -4.66 3.85 -5.48
C ARG A 33 -4.94 2.41 -5.93
N ARG A 34 -4.04 1.82 -6.72
CA ARG A 34 -4.17 0.41 -7.14
C ARG A 34 -4.01 -0.56 -5.98
N ALA A 35 -3.13 -0.27 -5.02
CA ALA A 35 -2.97 -1.08 -3.82
C ALA A 35 -4.23 -1.02 -2.94
N ALA A 36 -4.77 0.17 -2.71
CA ALA A 36 -6.03 0.35 -1.98
C ALA A 36 -7.19 -0.40 -2.64
N ALA A 37 -7.35 -0.29 -3.96
CA ALA A 37 -8.41 -1.00 -4.70
C ALA A 37 -8.24 -2.52 -4.70
N ALA A 38 -7.00 -3.02 -4.59
CA ALA A 38 -6.70 -4.45 -4.54
C ALA A 38 -6.78 -5.04 -3.12
N CYS A 39 -6.85 -4.21 -2.07
CA CYS A 39 -6.81 -4.65 -0.68
C CYS A 39 -8.15 -5.28 -0.25
N PRO A 40 -8.23 -6.61 -0.03
CA PRO A 40 -9.48 -7.26 0.32
C PRO A 40 -9.98 -6.89 1.73
N ALA A 41 -9.05 -6.51 2.61
CA ALA A 41 -9.35 -6.10 3.98
C ALA A 41 -9.74 -4.62 4.10
N LEU A 42 -9.65 -3.83 3.02
CA LEU A 42 -9.88 -2.38 3.02
C LEU A 42 -9.00 -1.65 4.05
N ALA A 43 -7.76 -2.11 4.23
CA ALA A 43 -6.84 -1.60 5.25
C ALA A 43 -6.03 -0.37 4.82
N ILE A 44 -6.07 -0.02 3.52
CA ILE A 44 -5.33 1.12 2.96
C ILE A 44 -6.32 2.27 2.75
N ASP A 45 -6.00 3.41 3.35
CA ASP A 45 -6.78 4.64 3.25
C ASP A 45 -5.92 5.76 2.63
N ILE A 46 -6.53 6.63 1.83
CA ILE A 46 -5.84 7.71 1.10
C ILE A 46 -6.53 9.03 1.44
N GLN A 47 -5.73 10.00 1.87
CA GLN A 47 -6.17 11.34 2.27
C GLN A 47 -5.51 12.41 1.38
N ASP A 48 -6.17 13.57 1.28
CA ASP A 48 -5.69 14.75 0.53
C ASP A 48 -4.84 15.71 1.39
#